data_AF-A0A9Q0V930-F1
#
_entry.id   AF-A0A9Q0V930-F1
#
_cell.length_a   1.000
_cell.length_b   1.000
_cell.length_c   1.000
_cell.angle_alpha   90.00
_cell.angle_beta   90.00
_cell.angle_gamma   90.00
#
_symmetry.space_group_name_H-M   'P 1'
#
loop_
_entity.id
_entity.type
_entity.pdbx_description
1 polymer ?
#
loop_
_entity_poly.entity_id
_entity_poly.type
_entity_poly.pdbx_seq_one_letter_code
_entity_poly.pdbx_strand_id
1 'polypeptide(L)'
;MALKEQSPATRKTSRKNPRVAARSIDTYTVQCNKCSKWRVISTEEEYEEIRSKMKESPYVCDKKLGISCDDPADIEYNATRTLLIDRPGIPKTPQGFKRSLVLRRDFSRMDAYYFTPTGKEVENTQ
;
A
#
# COMPACT_ATOMS: atom_id res chain seq x y z
N MET A 1 -5.76 31.89 -53.94
CA MET A 1 -5.93 30.44 -54.13
C MET A 1 -5.16 29.72 -53.03
N ALA A 2 -5.85 29.05 -52.11
CA ALA A 2 -5.39 27.89 -51.35
C ALA A 2 -6.55 27.42 -50.47
N LEU A 3 -7.31 26.45 -50.98
CA LEU A 3 -8.17 25.52 -50.20
C LEU A 3 -7.24 24.71 -49.28
N LYS A 4 -7.54 24.37 -48.03
CA LYS A 4 -8.54 23.46 -47.41
C LYS A 4 -7.91 23.18 -46.00
N GLU A 5 -8.56 22.81 -44.92
CA GLU A 5 -9.47 21.69 -44.72
C GLU A 5 -9.99 21.72 -43.27
N GLN A 6 -11.11 21.03 -43.04
CA GLN A 6 -11.83 20.96 -41.77
C GLN A 6 -11.26 19.89 -40.83
N SER A 7 -11.27 20.23 -39.53
CA SER A 7 -11.44 19.43 -38.29
C SER A 7 -11.02 17.94 -38.25
N PRO A 8 -10.54 17.48 -37.09
CA PRO A 8 -11.47 16.68 -36.28
C PRO A 8 -11.46 17.03 -34.79
N ALA A 9 -12.65 16.87 -34.20
CA ALA A 9 -12.94 17.07 -32.79
C ALA A 9 -11.94 16.33 -31.88
N THR A 10 -11.29 17.09 -31.02
CA THR A 10 -10.50 16.55 -29.92
C THR A 10 -11.43 15.80 -28.96
N ARG A 11 -11.28 14.46 -28.95
CA ARG A 11 -11.85 13.57 -27.93
C ARG A 11 -11.55 14.19 -26.57
N LYS A 12 -12.59 14.58 -25.82
CA LYS A 12 -12.48 14.97 -24.41
C LYS A 12 -12.07 13.73 -23.63
N THR A 13 -10.77 13.45 -23.56
CA THR A 13 -10.24 12.61 -22.50
C THR A 13 -10.54 13.33 -21.20
N SER A 14 -11.35 12.70 -20.36
CA SER A 14 -11.63 13.19 -19.01
C SER A 14 -10.29 13.47 -18.34
N ARG A 15 -9.96 14.76 -18.17
CA ARG A 15 -8.80 15.20 -17.39
C ARG A 15 -9.06 14.73 -15.97
N LYS A 16 -8.55 13.54 -15.62
CA LYS A 16 -8.38 13.15 -14.23
C LYS A 16 -7.53 14.24 -13.60
N ASN A 17 -8.16 14.99 -12.69
CA ASN A 17 -7.56 16.14 -12.04
C ASN A 17 -6.29 15.67 -11.29
N PRO A 18 -5.08 16.15 -11.60
CA PRO A 18 -3.84 15.66 -10.99
C PRO A 18 -3.70 16.02 -9.49
N ARG A 19 -4.66 16.77 -8.93
CA ARG A 19 -4.60 17.35 -7.57
C ARG A 19 -5.01 16.41 -6.44
N VAL A 20 -5.33 15.15 -6.75
CA VAL A 20 -5.55 14.08 -5.76
C VAL A 20 -4.83 12.83 -6.28
N ALA A 21 -3.51 12.90 -6.40
CA ALA A 21 -2.74 11.67 -6.30
C ALA A 21 -2.95 11.18 -4.86
N ALA A 22 -3.94 10.31 -4.65
CA ALA A 22 -3.95 9.48 -3.46
C ALA A 22 -2.56 8.85 -3.39
N ARG A 23 -1.81 9.13 -2.32
CA ARG A 23 -0.50 8.53 -2.11
C ARG A 23 -0.73 7.07 -1.80
N SER A 24 -0.81 6.27 -2.87
CA SER A 24 -0.98 4.82 -2.80
C SER A 24 0.27 4.18 -2.21
N ILE A 25 0.08 3.00 -1.61
CA ILE A 25 1.19 2.19 -1.10
C ILE A 25 2.10 1.78 -2.26
N ASP A 26 3.39 2.05 -2.11
CA ASP A 26 4.42 1.70 -3.10
C ASP A 26 4.95 0.28 -2.88
N THR A 27 5.15 -0.14 -1.63
CA THR A 27 5.72 -1.46 -1.30
C THR A 27 5.26 -1.90 0.09
N TYR A 28 4.96 -3.18 0.26
CA TYR A 28 4.68 -3.80 1.56
C TYR A 28 5.98 -4.23 2.23
N THR A 29 6.15 -3.85 3.50
CA THR A 29 7.35 -4.20 4.26
C THR A 29 6.99 -4.65 5.67
N VAL A 30 7.81 -5.53 6.22
CA VAL A 30 7.72 -5.97 7.60
C VAL A 30 9.07 -5.86 8.29
N GLN A 31 9.05 -5.47 9.55
CA GLN A 31 10.24 -5.45 10.38
C GLN A 31 10.47 -6.81 11.04
N CYS A 32 11.70 -7.34 10.93
CA CYS A 32 12.11 -8.53 11.66
C CYS A 32 12.19 -8.25 13.16
N ASN A 33 11.55 -9.10 13.98
CA ASN A 33 11.55 -8.97 15.44
C ASN A 33 12.91 -9.32 16.09
N LYS A 34 13.81 -10.01 15.37
CA LYS A 34 15.14 -10.39 15.89
C LYS A 34 16.22 -9.35 15.60
N CYS A 35 16.31 -8.90 14.34
CA CYS A 35 17.39 -8.02 13.87
C CYS A 35 16.92 -6.62 13.48
N SER A 36 15.62 -6.33 13.59
CA SER A 36 15.02 -5.03 13.25
C SER A 36 15.19 -4.57 11.80
N LYS A 37 15.73 -5.43 10.92
CA LYS A 37 15.85 -5.20 9.46
C LYS A 37 14.46 -5.25 8.80
N TRP A 38 14.27 -4.39 7.81
CA TRP A 38 13.05 -4.35 7.00
C TRP A 38 13.16 -5.35 5.83
N ARG A 39 12.10 -6.15 5.66
CA ARG A 39 11.96 -7.13 4.58
C ARG A 39 10.79 -6.74 3.69
N VAL A 40 10.97 -6.85 2.38
CA VAL A 40 9.93 -6.62 1.38
C VAL A 40 9.06 -7.86 1.27
N ILE A 41 7.75 -7.62 1.36
CA ILE A 41 6.70 -8.62 1.13
C ILE A 41 6.10 -8.34 -0.23
N SER A 42 6.05 -9.38 -1.07
CA SER A 42 5.73 -9.22 -2.49
C SER A 42 4.24 -9.07 -2.75
N THR A 43 3.39 -9.61 -1.87
CA THR A 43 1.93 -9.63 -2.04
C THR A 43 1.24 -8.95 -0.88
N GLU A 44 0.10 -8.33 -1.16
CA GLU A 44 -0.74 -7.73 -0.12
C GLU A 44 -1.24 -8.82 0.84
N GLU A 45 -1.66 -9.96 0.31
CA GLU A 45 -2.23 -11.07 1.08
C GLU A 45 -1.25 -11.64 2.12
N GLU A 46 0.02 -11.81 1.74
CA GLU A 46 1.07 -12.23 2.66
C GLU A 46 1.32 -11.17 3.74
N TYR A 47 1.34 -9.89 3.35
CA TYR A 47 1.48 -8.79 4.30
C TYR A 47 0.29 -8.74 5.28
N GLU A 48 -0.93 -8.95 4.80
CA GLU A 48 -2.12 -9.01 5.65
C GLU A 48 -2.10 -10.21 6.61
N GLU A 49 -1.59 -11.35 6.16
CA GLU A 49 -1.39 -12.50 7.03
C GLU A 49 -0.43 -12.20 8.15
N ILE A 50 0.74 -11.67 7.81
CA ILE A 50 1.74 -11.29 8.79
C ILE A 50 1.13 -10.28 9.76
N ARG A 51 0.55 -9.16 9.27
CA ARG A 51 -0.03 -8.09 10.12
C ARG A 51 -1.14 -8.59 11.05
N SER A 52 -1.98 -9.51 10.58
CA SER A 52 -3.08 -10.09 11.37
C SER A 52 -2.55 -10.93 12.54
N LYS A 53 -1.44 -11.64 12.33
CA LYS A 53 -0.82 -12.52 13.33
C LYS A 53 0.34 -11.86 14.08
N MET A 54 0.70 -10.60 13.80
CA MET A 54 1.89 -9.95 14.36
C MET A 54 1.95 -9.98 15.90
N LYS A 55 0.80 -9.91 16.59
CA LYS A 55 0.75 -9.97 18.06
C LYS A 55 1.12 -11.36 18.61
N GLU A 56 0.72 -12.42 17.92
CA GLU A 56 0.88 -13.81 18.36
C GLU A 56 2.15 -14.45 17.77
N SER A 57 2.46 -14.11 16.53
CA SER A 57 3.57 -14.65 15.75
C SER A 57 4.33 -13.51 15.05
N PRO A 58 5.19 -12.78 15.78
CA PRO A 58 6.05 -11.75 15.20
C PRO A 58 6.83 -12.27 13.99
N TYR A 59 7.08 -11.40 13.03
CA TYR A 59 7.84 -11.77 11.85
C TYR A 59 9.34 -11.91 12.17
N VAL A 60 9.98 -12.94 11.63
CA VAL A 60 11.44 -13.16 11.71
C VAL A 60 11.94 -13.57 10.33
N CYS A 61 13.19 -13.20 9.97
CA CYS A 61 13.75 -13.44 8.64
C CYS A 61 13.65 -14.91 8.22
N ASP A 62 13.92 -15.82 9.16
CA ASP A 62 13.92 -17.27 8.96
C ASP A 62 12.58 -17.84 8.46
N LYS A 63 11.47 -17.07 8.55
CA LYS A 63 10.16 -17.46 7.97
C LYS A 63 10.17 -17.45 6.45
N LYS A 64 11.07 -16.69 5.81
CA LYS A 64 11.20 -16.61 4.36
C LYS A 64 12.36 -17.49 3.93
N LEU A 65 12.10 -18.44 3.03
CA LEU A 65 13.10 -19.41 2.58
C LEU A 65 14.31 -18.68 1.96
N GLY A 66 15.50 -19.04 2.41
CA GLY A 66 16.76 -18.46 1.91
C GLY A 66 17.05 -17.04 2.40
N ILE A 67 16.33 -16.54 3.41
CA ILE A 67 16.65 -15.26 4.06
C ILE A 67 16.93 -15.50 5.55
N SER A 68 18.04 -14.95 6.02
CA SER A 68 18.50 -14.99 7.39
C SER A 68 18.60 -13.58 7.99
N CYS A 69 18.91 -13.51 9.28
CA CYS A 69 19.19 -12.24 9.93
C CYS A 69 20.55 -11.65 9.53
N ASP A 70 21.46 -12.45 8.96
CA ASP A 70 22.77 -11.99 8.49
C ASP A 70 22.69 -11.27 7.15
N ASP A 71 21.71 -11.62 6.31
CA ASP A 71 21.48 -10.99 5.03
C ASP A 71 21.20 -9.47 5.16
N PRO A 72 21.68 -8.64 4.22
CA PRO A 72 21.45 -7.19 4.23
C PRO A 72 19.94 -6.89 4.18
N ALA A 73 19.52 -5.75 4.73
CA ALA A 73 18.11 -5.35 4.72
C ALA A 73 17.63 -5.04 3.29
N ASP A 74 16.35 -5.34 3.00
CA ASP A 74 15.78 -5.09 1.67
C ASP A 74 15.51 -3.59 1.46
N ILE A 75 15.19 -2.88 2.57
CA ILE A 75 15.01 -1.44 2.60
C ILE A 75 15.80 -0.87 3.77
N GLU A 76 16.64 0.11 3.47
CA GLU A 76 17.26 0.96 4.48
C GLU A 76 16.39 2.19 4.73
N TYR A 77 16.34 2.64 5.99
CA TYR A 77 15.63 3.87 6.34
C TYR A 77 16.36 5.07 5.73
N ASN A 78 15.78 5.67 4.70
CA ASN A 78 16.30 6.86 4.05
C ASN A 78 15.23 7.97 4.02
N ALA A 79 15.68 9.22 3.90
CA ALA A 79 14.80 10.39 3.96
C ALA A 79 13.81 10.51 2.77
N THR A 80 13.86 9.58 1.82
CA THR A 80 13.01 9.60 0.62
C THR A 80 11.71 8.80 0.81
N ARG A 81 11.59 8.00 1.86
CA ARG A 81 10.44 7.12 2.10
C ARG A 81 9.85 7.34 3.49
N THR A 82 8.52 7.50 3.54
CA THR A 82 7.77 7.43 4.80
C THR A 82 7.33 5.98 5.02
N LEU A 83 7.93 5.31 6.00
CA LEU A 83 7.46 4.01 6.45
C LEU A 83 6.29 4.21 7.41
N LEU A 84 5.16 3.57 7.11
CA LEU A 84 3.96 3.61 7.94
C LEU A 84 3.73 2.20 8.48
N ILE A 85 3.66 2.08 9.80
CA ILE A 85 3.52 0.80 10.49
C ILE A 85 2.07 0.65 10.91
N ASP A 86 1.39 -0.37 10.37
CA ASP A 86 0.05 -0.74 10.80
C ASP A 86 0.02 -1.09 12.30
N ARG A 87 -1.09 -0.75 12.98
CA ARG A 87 -1.31 -1.25 14.34
C ARG A 87 -1.31 -2.79 14.33
N PRO A 88 -0.64 -3.46 15.27
CA PRO A 88 -0.65 -4.92 15.32
C PRO A 88 -2.08 -5.47 15.48
N GLY A 89 -2.37 -6.59 14.82
CA GLY A 89 -3.63 -7.33 15.00
C GLY A 89 -4.83 -6.76 14.23
N ILE A 90 -4.61 -5.93 13.22
CA ILE A 90 -5.69 -5.57 12.28
C ILE A 90 -6.01 -6.84 11.46
N PRO A 91 -7.28 -7.27 11.39
CA PRO A 91 -7.67 -8.48 10.66
C PRO A 91 -7.42 -8.35 9.15
N LYS A 92 -7.33 -9.50 8.47
CA LYS A 92 -7.27 -9.58 7.01
C LYS A 92 -8.51 -8.91 6.40
N THR A 93 -8.33 -8.36 5.20
CA THR A 93 -9.44 -7.85 4.42
C THR A 93 -10.35 -9.03 4.04
N PRO A 94 -11.67 -8.95 4.30
CA PRO A 94 -12.59 -10.03 3.96
C PRO A 94 -12.57 -10.35 2.46
N GLN A 95 -12.80 -11.61 2.10
CA GLN A 95 -12.77 -12.04 0.71
C GLN A 95 -13.76 -11.22 -0.16
N GLY A 96 -13.27 -10.73 -1.29
CA GLY A 96 -14.05 -9.90 -2.22
C GLY A 96 -14.05 -8.40 -1.88
N PHE A 97 -13.53 -8.01 -0.71
CA PHE A 97 -13.31 -6.61 -0.39
C PHE A 97 -11.92 -6.18 -0.88
N LYS A 98 -11.77 -4.89 -1.20
CA LYS A 98 -10.46 -4.27 -1.44
C LYS A 98 -10.18 -3.24 -0.37
N ARG A 99 -8.98 -3.27 0.22
CA ARG A 99 -8.51 -2.25 1.15
C ARG A 99 -7.71 -1.21 0.37
N SER A 100 -7.98 0.07 0.58
CA SER A 100 -7.16 1.18 0.10
C SER A 100 -6.69 2.00 1.27
N LEU A 101 -5.41 2.35 1.25
CA LEU A 101 -4.80 3.18 2.27
C LEU A 101 -4.47 4.54 1.68
N VAL A 102 -4.96 5.59 2.35
CA VAL A 102 -4.75 6.97 1.94
C VAL A 102 -4.08 7.72 3.07
N LEU A 103 -2.84 8.15 2.84
CA LEU A 103 -2.14 9.04 3.76
C LEU A 103 -2.74 10.44 3.67
N ARG A 104 -3.16 11.00 4.80
CA ARG A 104 -3.67 12.38 4.88
C ARG A 104 -2.60 13.39 4.44
N ARG A 105 -3.06 14.55 3.99
CA ARG A 105 -2.17 15.63 3.49
C ARG A 105 -1.23 16.17 4.56
N ASP A 106 -1.66 16.16 5.81
CA ASP A 106 -0.91 16.61 6.98
C ASP A 106 0.01 15.53 7.57
N PHE A 107 0.08 14.33 6.95
CA PHE A 107 0.86 13.18 7.39
C PHE A 107 0.52 12.71 8.81
N SER A 108 -0.61 13.13 9.38
CA SER A 108 -0.95 12.81 10.77
C SER A 108 -1.42 11.37 10.92
N ARG A 109 -2.16 10.84 9.94
CA ARG A 109 -2.78 9.52 9.94
C ARG A 109 -2.94 8.95 8.53
N MET A 110 -3.07 7.64 8.47
CA MET A 110 -3.44 6.90 7.26
C MET A 110 -4.84 6.34 7.44
N ASP A 111 -5.75 6.69 6.54
CA ASP A 111 -7.14 6.22 6.57
C ASP A 111 -7.25 4.94 5.72
N ALA A 112 -8.03 3.97 6.21
CA ALA A 112 -8.30 2.71 5.52
C ALA A 112 -9.74 2.70 4.99
N TYR A 113 -9.87 2.56 3.68
CA TYR A 113 -11.15 2.42 2.96
C TYR A 113 -11.35 1.00 2.51
N TYR A 114 -12.57 0.48 2.67
CA TYR A 114 -12.93 -0.84 2.17
C TYR A 114 -13.98 -0.72 1.06
N PHE A 115 -13.66 -1.28 -0.09
CA PHE A 115 -14.57 -1.38 -1.23
C PHE A 115 -15.24 -2.75 -1.21
N THR A 116 -16.56 -2.75 -1.09
CA THR A 116 -17.36 -3.99 -1.21
C THR A 116 -17.37 -4.49 -2.66
N PRO A 117 -17.60 -5.81 -2.88
CA PRO A 117 -17.79 -6.35 -4.23
C PRO A 117 -18.94 -5.68 -5.01
N THR A 118 -19.89 -5.07 -4.29
CA THR A 118 -21.05 -4.36 -4.84
C THR A 118 -20.79 -2.87 -5.11
N GLY A 119 -19.57 -2.39 -4.86
CA GLY A 119 -19.15 -1.01 -5.15
C GLY A 119 -19.51 0.04 -4.09
N LYS A 120 -20.08 -0.37 -2.95
CA LYS A 120 -20.29 0.52 -1.80
C LYS A 120 -19.00 0.66 -1.00
N GLU A 121 -18.61 1.90 -0.71
CA GLU A 121 -17.47 2.25 0.14
C GLU A 121 -17.91 2.27 1.60
N VAL A 122 -17.09 1.68 2.47
CA VAL A 122 -17.25 1.77 3.92
C VAL A 122 -15.93 2.31 4.48
N GLU A 123 -16.00 3.46 5.15
CA GLU A 123 -14.87 4.03 5.88
C GLU A 123 -14.76 3.34 7.23
N ASN A 124 -13.54 2.88 7.57
CA ASN A 124 -13.25 2.40 8.90
C ASN A 124 -12.24 3.34 9.56
N THR A 125 -12.74 4.30 10.32
CA THR A 125 -11.91 5.19 11.13
C THR A 125 -11.42 4.41 12.36
N GLN A 126 -10.13 4.04 12.40
CA GLN A 126 -9.49 3.42 13.56
C GLN A 126 -8.62 4.41 14.34
#